data_AF-I9KZ54-F1
#
_entry.id   AF-I9KZ54-F1
#
_cell.length_a   1.000
_cell.length_b   1.000
_cell.length_c   1.000
_cell.angle_alpha   90.00
_cell.angle_beta   90.00
_cell.angle_gamma   90.00
#
_symmetry.space_group_name_H-M   'P 1'
#
loop_
_entity.id
_entity.type
_entity.pdbx_description
1 polymer ?
#
loop_
_entity_poly.entity_id
_entity_poly.type
_entity_poly.pdbx_seq_one_letter_code
_entity_poly.pdbx_strand_id
1 'polypeptide(L)' 'MNGYVQFETPDGEPITINADRVNFIRRFRGESDASAVNFEKGNYVVVKGGLRDVSKALGQG' A
#
# COMPACT_ATOMS: atom_id res chain seq x y z
N MET A 1 -4.22 17.33 3.54
CA MET A 1 -3.29 16.86 2.49
C MET A 1 -4.12 16.28 1.35
N ASN A 2 -3.60 16.24 0.14
CA ASN A 2 -4.21 15.42 -0.91
C ASN A 2 -3.90 13.97 -0.52
N GLY A 3 -4.90 13.21 -0.05
CA GLY A 3 -4.77 11.85 0.50
C GLY A 3 -4.28 10.81 -0.50
N TYR A 4 -3.18 11.08 -1.20
CA TYR A 4 -2.53 10.24 -2.20
C TYR A 4 -1.07 10.06 -1.82
N VAL A 5 -0.62 8.80 -1.75
CA VAL A 5 0.73 8.40 -1.40
C VAL A 5 1.32 7.58 -2.55
N GLN A 6 2.54 7.90 -2.95
CA GLN A 6 3.24 7.16 -4.01
C GLN A 6 4.03 5.98 -3.41
N PHE A 7 3.92 4.82 -4.05
CA PHE A 7 4.65 3.60 -3.76
C PHE A 7 5.32 3.07 -5.02
N GLU A 8 6.12 2.02 -4.87
CA GLU A 8 6.58 1.16 -5.96
C GLU A 8 5.86 -0.19 -5.86
N THR A 9 5.56 -0.82 -6.99
CA THR A 9 5.21 -2.25 -7.03
C THR A 9 6.47 -3.09 -6.76
N PRO A 10 6.33 -4.39 -6.47
CA PRO A 10 7.49 -5.30 -6.35
C PRO A 10 8.39 -5.31 -7.59
N ASP A 11 7.83 -5.05 -8.77
CA ASP A 11 8.55 -4.99 -10.05
C ASP A 11 9.21 -3.62 -10.31
N GLY A 12 9.07 -2.66 -9.38
CA GLY A 12 9.69 -1.33 -9.44
C GLY A 12 8.86 -0.27 -10.19
N GLU A 13 7.60 -0.56 -10.52
CA GLU A 13 6.73 0.40 -11.18
C GLU A 13 6.13 1.38 -10.15
N PRO A 14 6.14 2.69 -10.40
CA PRO A 14 5.51 3.64 -9.49
C PRO A 14 3.98 3.50 -9.53
N ILE A 15 3.35 3.55 -8.36
CA ILE A 15 1.88 3.54 -8.20
C ILE A 15 1.45 4.57 -7.16
N THR A 16 0.42 5.34 -7.48
CA THR A 16 -0.17 6.31 -6.55
C THR A 16 -1.44 5.73 -5.94
N ILE A 17 -1.49 5.72 -4.62
CA ILE A 17 -2.56 5.13 -3.81
C ILE A 17 -3.31 6.24 -3.09
N ASN A 18 -4.63 6.28 -3.23
CA ASN A 18 -5.47 7.14 -2.39
C ASN A 18 -5.58 6.54 -0.98
N ALA A 19 -4.94 7.16 0.01
CA ALA A 19 -4.91 6.75 1.41
C ALA A 19 -6.31 6.78 2.06
N ASP A 20 -7.16 7.73 1.68
CA ASP A 20 -8.53 7.86 2.21
C ASP A 20 -9.45 6.69 1.77
N ARG A 21 -9.03 5.92 0.76
CA ARG A 21 -9.78 4.76 0.22
C ARG A 21 -9.19 3.41 0.61
N VAL A 22 -8.14 3.39 1.44
CA VAL A 22 -7.54 2.15 1.92
C VAL A 22 -8.38 1.58 3.05
N ASN A 23 -8.83 0.33 2.89
CA ASN A 23 -9.55 -0.38 3.95
C ASN A 23 -8.61 -1.04 4.95
N PHE A 24 -7.62 -1.79 4.43
CA PHE A 24 -6.64 -2.49 5.24
C PHE A 24 -5.38 -2.78 4.44
N ILE A 25 -4.31 -3.08 5.19
CA ILE A 25 -3.01 -3.46 4.66
C ILE A 25 -2.64 -4.80 5.30
N ARG A 26 -2.05 -5.70 4.52
CA ARG A 26 -1.52 -6.98 5.02
C ARG A 26 -0.22 -7.34 4.32
N ARG A 27 0.59 -8.20 4.92
CA ARG A 27 1.77 -8.77 4.26
C ARG A 27 1.34 -9.56 3.03
N PHE A 28 2.02 -9.36 1.90
CA PHE A 28 1.77 -10.14 0.70
C PHE A 28 2.48 -11.50 0.80
N ARG A 29 1.72 -12.60 0.71
CA ARG A 29 2.24 -13.99 0.80
C ARG A 29 3.12 -14.31 2.03
N GLY A 30 3.03 -13.51 3.09
CA GLY A 30 3.88 -13.65 4.28
C GLY A 30 5.28 -13.06 4.14
N GLU A 31 5.61 -12.45 3.00
CA GLU A 31 6.87 -11.76 2.76
C GLU A 31 6.96 -10.48 3.62
N SER A 32 8.19 -10.16 4.06
CA SER A 32 8.45 -8.99 4.90
C SER A 32 8.53 -7.69 4.11
N ASP A 33 8.83 -7.77 2.81
CA ASP A 33 9.22 -6.62 1.99
C ASP A 33 8.13 -6.23 0.97
N ALA A 34 6.95 -6.83 1.07
CA ALA A 34 5.81 -6.53 0.22
C ALA A 34 4.50 -6.53 1.02
N SER A 35 3.63 -5.57 0.69
CA SER A 35 2.32 -5.41 1.34
C SER A 35 1.21 -5.34 0.30
N ALA A 36 0.12 -6.05 0.55
CA ALA A 36 -1.13 -5.89 -0.19
C ALA A 36 -1.96 -4.78 0.46
N VAL A 37 -2.21 -3.72 -0.31
CA VAL A 37 -3.06 -2.58 0.07
C VAL A 37 -4.43 -2.79 -0.56
N ASN A 38 -5.45 -2.97 0.27
CA ASN A 38 -6.81 -3.22 -0.19
C ASN A 38 -7.64 -1.93 -0.27
N PHE A 39 -8.48 -1.86 -1.29
CA PHE A 39 -9.48 -0.82 -1.52
C PHE A 39 -10.89 -1.39 -1.44
N GLU A 40 -11.89 -0.51 -1.37
CA GLU A 40 -13.30 -0.91 -1.46
C GLU A 40 -13.55 -1.85 -2.65
N LYS A 41 -14.39 -2.87 -2.41
CA LYS A 41 -14.79 -3.93 -3.35
C LYS A 41 -13.77 -5.05 -3.58
N GLY A 42 -12.85 -5.29 -2.64
CA GLY A 42 -12.00 -6.50 -2.63
C GLY A 42 -10.79 -6.45 -3.56
N ASN A 43 -10.62 -5.34 -4.29
CA ASN A 43 -9.43 -5.11 -5.09
C ASN A 43 -8.25 -4.75 -4.18
N TYR A 44 -7.07 -5.26 -4.48
CA TYR A 44 -5.84 -4.86 -3.80
C TYR A 44 -4.73 -4.64 -4.83
N VAL A 45 -3.79 -3.79 -4.45
CA VAL A 45 -2.52 -3.64 -5.16
C VAL A 45 -1.40 -4.11 -4.24
N VAL A 46 -0.35 -4.67 -4.81
CA VAL A 46 0.85 -5.05 -4.05
C VAL A 46 1.87 -3.94 -4.22
N VAL A 47 2.37 -3.45 -3.10
CA VAL A 47 3.44 -2.47 -3.05
C VAL A 47 4.65 -3.07 -2.37
N LYS A 48 5.82 -2.59 -2.77
CA LYS A 48 7.08 -2.81 -2.09
C LYS A 48 7.08 -2.05 -0.75
N GLY A 49 7.65 -2.68 0.25
CA GLY A 49 7.68 -2.19 1.63
C GLY A 49 6.91 -3.07 2.58
N GLY A 50 7.48 -3.25 3.76
CA GLY A 50 6.86 -4.02 4.83
C GLY A 50 5.64 -3.33 5.42
N LEU A 51 4.81 -4.13 6.09
CA LEU A 51 3.52 -3.69 6.64
C LEU A 51 3.63 -2.41 7.50
N ARG A 52 4.70 -2.29 8.29
CA ARG A 52 4.92 -1.14 9.18
C ARG A 52 5.20 0.14 8.39
N ASP A 53 6.05 0.06 7.37
CA ASP A 53 6.46 1.21 6.59
C ASP A 53 5.32 1.70 5.70
N VAL A 54 4.60 0.77 5.08
CA VAL A 54 3.41 1.07 4.27
C VAL A 54 2.30 1.67 5.13
N SER A 55 2.06 1.13 6.32
CA SER A 55 1.07 1.71 7.25
C SER A 55 1.45 3.10 7.72
N LYS A 56 2.73 3.36 7.97
CA LYS A 56 3.21 4.69 8.35
C LYS A 56 3.06 5.69 7.21
N ALA A 57 3.43 5.31 5.99
CA ALA A 57 3.31 6.16 4.81
C ALA A 57 1.84 6.54 4.55
N LEU A 58 0.91 5.58 4.63
CA LEU A 58 -0.51 5.84 4.46
C LEU A 58 -1.13 6.67 5.59
N GLY A 59 -0.65 6.54 6.83
CA GLY A 59 -1.10 7.37 7.95
C GLY A 59 -0.55 8.81 7.96
N GLN A 60 0.40 9.13 7.07
CA GLN A 60 0.95 10.47 6.88
C GLN A 60 0.38 11.20 5.64
N GLY A 61 -0.36 10.47 4.79
CA GLY A 61 -0.93 10.95 3.53
C GLY A 61 -2.14 11.84 3.68
#